data_AF-A0A4U7F598-F1
#
_entry.id   AF-A0A4U7F598-F1
#
_cell.length_a   1.000
_cell.length_b   1.000
_cell.length_c   1.000
_cell.angle_alpha   90.00
_cell.angle_beta   90.00
_cell.angle_gamma   90.00
#
_symmetry.space_group_name_H-M   'P 1'
#
loop_
_entity.id
_entity.type
_entity.pdbx_description
1 polymer ?
#
loop_
_entity_poly.entity_id
_entity_poly.type
_entity_poly.pdbx_seq_one_letter_code
_entity_poly.pdbx_strand_id
1 'polypeptide(L)'
;MPPKEVVRIEDRQDRWRFVCPRGHRSWEPTNHHFWCRNCAASTDYDGVFQTLRDRKTGAELPRDRVRLVTPVGPYDRDLDGKEGSA
;
A
#
# COMPACT_ATOMS: atom_id res chain seq x y z
N MET A 1 -18.02 8.38 -1.83
CA MET A 1 -16.65 8.03 -1.36
C MET A 1 -15.67 8.38 -2.46
N PRO A 2 -14.50 8.97 -2.17
CA PRO A 2 -13.48 9.20 -3.20
C PRO A 2 -13.04 7.85 -3.80
N PRO A 3 -12.66 7.81 -5.09
CA PRO A 3 -12.17 6.59 -5.72
C PRO A 3 -10.91 6.08 -5.02
N LYS A 4 -10.80 4.75 -4.86
CA LYS A 4 -9.58 4.12 -4.33
C LYS A 4 -8.46 4.26 -5.36
N GLU A 5 -7.26 4.60 -4.90
CA GLU A 5 -6.07 4.64 -5.74
C GLU A 5 -5.59 3.21 -6.02
N VAL A 6 -5.46 2.85 -7.29
CA VAL A 6 -5.04 1.50 -7.69
C VAL A 6 -3.52 1.42 -7.65
N VAL A 7 -3.00 0.42 -6.95
CA VAL A 7 -1.56 0.18 -6.80
C VAL A 7 -1.26 -1.22 -7.29
N ARG A 8 -0.54 -1.33 -8.41
CA ARG A 8 -0.08 -2.61 -8.94
C ARG A 8 1.20 -3.01 -8.21
N ILE A 9 1.09 -3.96 -7.28
CA ILE A 9 2.18 -4.28 -6.36
C ILE A 9 3.39 -4.95 -7.03
N GLU A 10 3.20 -5.54 -8.21
CA GLU A 10 4.28 -6.14 -9.02
C GLU A 10 4.80 -5.17 -10.09
N ASP A 11 4.12 -4.04 -10.30
CA ASP A 11 4.56 -3.03 -11.23
C ASP A 11 5.68 -2.18 -10.61
N ARG A 12 6.77 -2.04 -11.36
CA ARG A 12 7.95 -1.29 -10.89
C ARG A 12 7.64 0.18 -10.71
N GLN A 13 6.84 0.81 -11.57
CA GLN A 13 6.51 2.24 -11.49
C GLN A 13 5.66 2.52 -10.26
N ASP A 14 4.65 1.69 -9.99
CA ASP A 14 3.83 1.83 -8.78
C ASP A 14 4.65 1.59 -7.51
N ARG A 15 5.55 0.61 -7.49
CA ARG A 15 6.51 0.43 -6.38
C ARG A 15 7.47 1.62 -6.17
N TRP A 16 7.73 2.43 -7.21
CA TRP A 16 8.51 3.66 -7.09
C TRP A 16 7.67 4.83 -6.59
N ARG A 17 6.40 4.88 -7.00
CA ARG A 17 5.46 5.95 -6.64
C ARG A 17 4.97 5.79 -5.20
N PHE A 18 4.48 4.61 -4.83
CA PHE A 18 3.91 4.33 -3.52
C PHE A 18 4.98 3.74 -2.61
N VAL A 19 5.25 4.42 -1.50
CA VAL A 19 6.31 4.06 -0.55
C VAL A 19 5.77 4.00 0.86
N CYS A 20 6.50 3.38 1.79
CA CYS A 20 6.14 3.49 3.21
C CYS A 20 6.20 4.96 3.65
N PRO A 21 5.60 5.35 4.80
CA PRO A 21 5.60 6.73 5.29
C PRO A 21 7.01 7.36 5.37
N ARG A 22 8.03 6.53 5.60
CA ARG A 22 9.44 6.92 5.67
C ARG A 22 10.15 7.00 4.31
N GLY A 23 9.50 6.57 3.23
CA GLY A 23 10.01 6.66 1.87
C GLY A 23 10.67 5.38 1.34
N HIS A 24 10.64 4.27 2.08
CA HIS A 24 11.19 3.00 1.61
C HIS A 24 10.25 2.30 0.62
N ARG A 25 10.84 1.58 -0.34
CA ARG A 25 10.12 0.77 -1.36
C ARG A 25 10.02 -0.71 -1.00
N SER A 26 10.70 -1.11 0.08
CA SER A 26 10.74 -2.49 0.59
C SER A 26 9.53 -2.80 1.46
N TRP A 27 8.36 -2.27 1.09
CA TRP A 27 7.11 -2.55 1.76
C TRP A 27 6.36 -3.69 1.07
N GLU A 28 5.62 -4.44 1.85
CA GLU A 28 4.80 -5.59 1.45
C GLU A 28 3.44 -5.50 2.15
N PRO A 29 2.33 -5.74 1.44
CA PRO A 29 1.03 -5.88 2.08
C PRO A 29 0.99 -7.21 2.83
N THR A 30 0.64 -7.19 4.12
CA THR A 30 0.50 -8.37 4.97
C THR A 30 -0.81 -8.22 5.74
N ASN A 31 -1.75 -9.18 5.64
CA ASN A 31 -3.00 -9.23 6.43
C ASN A 31 -3.64 -7.87 6.73
N HIS A 32 -4.22 -7.22 5.73
CA HIS A 32 -4.89 -5.90 5.85
C HIS A 32 -4.02 -4.72 6.31
N HIS A 33 -2.71 -4.87 6.43
CA HIS A 33 -1.77 -3.79 6.73
C HIS A 33 -0.58 -3.82 5.78
N PHE A 34 0.28 -2.82 5.90
CA PHE A 34 1.55 -2.79 5.20
C PHE A 34 2.68 -3.05 6.20
N TRP A 35 3.68 -3.77 5.74
CA TRP A 35 4.89 -4.04 6.49
C TRP A 35 6.09 -3.59 5.66
N CYS A 36 7.09 -2.97 6.28
CA CYS A 36 8.32 -2.59 5.60
C CYS A 36 9.51 -3.26 6.26
N ARG A 37 10.23 -4.07 5.47
CA ARG A 37 11.44 -4.75 5.90
C ARG A 37 12.51 -3.80 6.45
N ASN A 38 12.69 -2.65 5.81
CA ASN A 38 13.71 -1.69 6.23
C ASN A 38 13.34 -0.97 7.54
N CYS A 39 12.05 -0.73 7.76
CA CYS A 39 11.57 -0.18 9.02
C CYS A 39 11.65 -1.23 10.14
N ALA A 40 11.24 -2.48 9.87
CA ALA A 40 11.31 -3.58 10.84
C ALA A 40 12.74 -3.95 11.24
N ALA A 41 13.73 -3.66 10.39
CA ALA A 41 15.15 -3.86 10.70
C ALA A 41 15.74 -2.75 11.59
N SER A 42 15.02 -1.64 11.79
CA SER A 42 15.44 -0.53 12.65
C SER A 42 14.86 -0.70 14.05
N THR A 43 15.62 -0.33 15.08
CA THR A 43 15.17 -0.37 16.49
C THR A 43 14.15 0.72 16.82
N ASP A 44 14.05 1.75 15.98
CA ASP A 44 13.28 2.95 16.25
C ASP A 44 11.81 2.88 15.80
N TYR A 45 11.46 1.91 14.95
CA TYR A 45 10.16 1.87 14.30
C TYR A 45 9.58 0.46 14.23
N ASP A 46 8.28 0.37 14.54
CA ASP A 46 7.50 -0.82 14.23
C ASP A 46 7.31 -0.87 12.71
N GLY A 47 7.81 -1.92 12.06
CA GLY A 47 7.79 -2.02 10.60
C GLY A 47 6.39 -2.08 9.99
N VAL A 48 5.34 -2.14 10.80
CA VAL A 48 3.94 -2.22 10.42
C VAL A 48 3.30 -0.83 10.37
N PHE A 49 2.47 -0.58 9.34
CA PHE A 49 1.76 0.67 9.16
C PHE A 49 0.50 0.49 8.29
N GLN A 50 -0.40 1.47 8.34
CA GLN A 50 -1.71 1.41 7.66
C GLN A 50 -1.81 2.33 6.44
N THR A 51 -0.77 3.11 6.14
CA THR A 51 -0.79 4.14 5.09
C THR A 51 0.40 4.01 4.14
N LEU A 52 0.14 4.17 2.83
CA LEU A 52 1.20 4.37 1.85
C LEU A 52 1.34 5.85 1.55
N ARG A 53 2.57 6.31 1.36
CA ARG A 53 2.86 7.65 0.89
C ARG A 53 2.97 7.64 -0.63
N ASP A 54 2.16 8.43 -1.31
CA ASP A 54 2.30 8.70 -2.73
C ASP A 54 3.41 9.73 -2.95
N ARG A 55 4.53 9.34 -3.57
CA ARG A 55 5.62 10.28 -3.91
C ARG A 55 5.23 11.30 -4.96
N LYS A 56 4.22 11.02 -5.78
CA LYS A 56 3.78 11.94 -6.84
C LYS A 56 3.06 13.16 -6.26
N THR A 57 2.13 12.94 -5.33
CA THR A 57 1.30 14.00 -4.74
C THR A 57 1.75 14.40 -3.33
N GLY A 58 2.54 13.55 -2.67
CA GLY A 58 2.88 13.68 -1.25
C GLY A 58 1.78 13.18 -0.30
N ALA A 59 0.65 12.71 -0.82
CA ALA A 59 -0.48 12.27 0.00
C ALA A 59 -0.20 10.97 0.76
N GLU A 60 -0.76 10.85 1.96
CA GLU A 60 -0.80 9.60 2.72
C GLU A 60 -2.14 8.90 2.46
N LEU A 61 -2.06 7.74 1.83
CA LEU A 61 -3.18 6.92 1.41
C LEU A 61 -3.37 5.77 2.42
N PRO A 62 -4.44 5.78 3.23
CA PRO A 62 -4.74 4.65 4.10
C PRO A 62 -5.10 3.39 3.29
N ARG A 63 -4.94 2.22 3.91
CA ARG A 63 -5.19 0.92 3.30
C ARG A 63 -6.58 0.80 2.68
N ASP A 64 -7.61 1.43 3.26
CA ASP A 64 -8.98 1.40 2.72
C ASP A 64 -9.12 2.20 1.41
N ARG A 65 -8.28 3.23 1.22
CA ARG A 65 -8.23 4.07 0.02
C ARG A 65 -7.26 3.57 -1.03
N VAL A 66 -6.54 2.49 -0.76
CA VAL A 66 -5.63 1.84 -1.70
C VAL A 66 -6.25 0.52 -2.15
N ARG A 67 -6.32 0.33 -3.46
CA ARG A 67 -6.70 -0.95 -4.07
C ARG A 67 -5.45 -1.64 -4.60
N LEU A 68 -5.00 -2.67 -3.90
CA LEU A 68 -3.84 -3.47 -4.30
C LEU A 68 -4.25 -4.49 -5.36
N VAL A 69 -3.52 -4.50 -6.48
CA VAL A 69 -3.76 -5.44 -7.57
C VAL A 69 -2.47 -6.14 -8.00
N THR A 70 -2.65 -7.39 -8.39
CA THR A 70 -1.65 -8.26 -9.02
C THR A 70 -2.10 -8.56 -10.46
N PRO A 71 -1.23 -9.13 -11.33
CA PRO A 71 -1.63 -9.58 -12.66
C PRO A 71 -2.77 -10.60 -12.66
N VAL A 72 -2.97 -11.32 -11.56
CA VAL A 72 -4.02 -12.35 -11.41
C VAL A 72 -5.30 -11.84 -10.74
N GLY A 73 -5.31 -10.58 -10.27
CA GLY A 73 -6.50 -9.96 -9.67
C GLY A 73 -6.23 -9.14 -8.39
N PRO A 74 -7.29 -8.77 -7.65
CA PRO A 74 -7.14 -8.04 -6.38
C PRO A 74 -6.31 -8.87 -5.38
N TYR A 75 -5.42 -8.20 -4.66
CA TYR A 75 -4.55 -8.85 -3.68
C TYR A 75 -5.36 -9.38 -2.49
N ASP A 76 -6.19 -8.51 -1.89
CA ASP A 76 -7.09 -8.84 -0.79
C ASP A 76 -8.54 -8.77 -1.29
N ARG A 77 -9.25 -9.90 -1.28
CA ARG A 77 -10.62 -9.93 -1.80
C ARG A 77 -11.61 -9.17 -0.93
N ASP A 78 -11.32 -8.99 0.36
CA ASP A 78 -12.19 -8.26 1.28
C ASP A 78 -12.04 -6.74 1.08
N LEU A 79 -10.79 -6.27 0.99
CA LEU A 79 -10.48 -4.84 0.86
C LEU A 79 -10.40 -4.34 -0.59
N ASP A 80 -9.84 -5.13 -1.49
CA ASP A 80 -9.56 -4.76 -2.89
C ASP A 80 -10.58 -5.36 -3.89
N GLY A 81 -11.41 -6.30 -3.43
CA GLY A 81 -12.37 -7.04 -4.26
C GLY A 81 -13.67 -6.31 -4.56
N LYS A 82 -14.06 -5.30 -3.76
CA LYS A 82 -15.30 -4.53 -4.00
C LYS A 82 -15.02 -3.07 -4.34
N GLU A 83 -15.42 -2.69 -5.55
CA GLU A 83 -15.62 -1.31 -5.97
C GLU A 83 -17.01 -0.90 -5.48
N GLY A 84 -17.08 -0.23 -4.31
CA GLY A 84 -18.33 0.23 -3.72
C GLY A 84 -19.25 -0.89 -3.21
N SER A 85 -19.31 -1.10 -1.91
CA SER A 85 -20.58 -1.56 -1.33
C SER A 85 -21.43 -0.31 -1.10
N ALA A 86 -22.65 -0.37 -1.63
CA ALA A 86 -23.68 0.65 -1.66
C ALA A 86 -24.04 1.23 -0.29
#